data_AF-A0A815UJH5-F1
#
_entry.id   AF-A0A815UJH5-F1
#
_cell.length_a   1.000
_cell.length_b   1.000
_cell.length_c   1.000
_cell.angle_alpha   90.00
_cell.angle_beta   90.00
_cell.angle_gamma   90.00
#
_symmetry.space_group_name_H-M   'P 1'
#
loop_
_entity.id
_entity.type
_entity.pdbx_description
1 polymer ?
#
loop_
_entity_poly.entity_id
_entity_poly.type
_entity_poly.pdbx_seq_one_letter_code
_entity_poly.pdbx_strand_id
1 'polypeptide(L)' 'MEMSNDSSVYRILNKTLRAEDRSKLRPWFGYLKILDSATSKLPNFKGTIFRIIGKDVTMKFKKGERITWWGISSCTTFFS' A
#
# COMPACT_ATOMS: atom_id res chain seq x y z
N MET A 1 15.99 19.36 -0.64
CA MET A 1 15.56 18.37 -1.63
C MET A 1 14.07 18.59 -1.85
N GLU A 2 13.70 19.17 -2.98
CA GLU A 2 12.32 19.55 -3.27
C GLU A 2 11.43 18.29 -3.29
N MET A 3 10.49 18.25 -2.34
CA MET A 3 9.42 17.27 -2.34
C MET A 3 8.41 17.71 -3.40
N SER A 4 8.58 17.27 -4.63
CA SER A 4 7.62 17.54 -5.70
C SER A 4 6.21 17.22 -5.21
N ASN A 5 5.32 18.21 -5.30
CA ASN A 5 3.93 18.15 -4.84
C ASN A 5 3.05 17.30 -5.77
N ASP A 6 3.64 16.32 -6.45
CA ASP A 6 2.91 15.41 -7.32
C ASP A 6 2.20 14.38 -6.46
N SER A 7 0.93 14.68 -6.20
CA SER A 7 -0.01 13.77 -5.55
C SER A 7 -0.29 12.56 -6.45
N SER A 8 0.67 11.63 -6.53
CA SER A 8 0.52 10.43 -7.34
C SER A 8 -0.72 9.64 -6.93
N VAL A 9 -1.34 8.96 -7.89
CA VAL A 9 -2.51 8.10 -7.66
C VAL A 9 -2.26 7.16 -6.48
N TYR A 10 -1.07 6.55 -6.43
CA TYR A 10 -0.66 5.67 -5.32
C TYR A 10 -0.68 6.38 -3.96
N ARG A 11 -0.17 7.62 -3.88
CA ARG A 11 -0.10 8.38 -2.63
C ARG A 11 -1.49 8.79 -2.16
N ILE A 12 -2.34 9.30 -3.05
CA ILE A 12 -3.71 9.72 -2.71
C ILE A 12 -4.55 8.52 -2.31
N LEU A 13 -4.57 7.47 -3.13
CA LEU A 13 -5.35 6.27 -2.86
C LEU A 13 -4.96 5.65 -1.52
N ASN A 14 -3.67 5.48 -1.25
CA ASN A 14 -3.22 4.92 0.02
C ASN A 14 -3.48 5.83 1.21
N LYS A 15 -3.57 7.15 1.02
CA LYS A 15 -4.03 8.06 2.08
C LYS A 15 -5.52 7.82 2.37
N THR A 16 -6.34 7.68 1.33
CA THR A 16 -7.77 7.42 1.43
C THR A 16 -8.05 6.05 2.07
N LEU A 17 -7.34 5.00 1.66
CA LEU A 17 -7.46 3.64 2.19
C LEU A 17 -7.14 3.58 3.69
N ARG A 18 -6.15 4.35 4.14
CA ARG A 18 -5.77 4.42 5.56
C ARG A 18 -6.70 5.29 6.40
N ALA A 19 -7.55 6.11 5.79
CA ALA A 19 -8.58 6.82 6.53
C ALA A 19 -9.62 5.80 7.02
N GLU A 20 -10.09 5.93 8.25
CA GLU A 20 -11.13 5.05 8.81
C GLU A 20 -12.51 5.33 8.17
N ASP A 21 -12.66 6.48 7.53
CA ASP A 21 -13.87 6.87 6.82
C ASP A 21 -13.99 6.17 5.44
N ARG A 22 -14.82 5.12 5.40
CA ARG A 22 -15.09 4.33 4.19
C ARG A 22 -15.89 5.08 3.13
N SER A 23 -16.58 6.17 3.47
CA SER A 23 -17.33 6.97 2.47
C SER A 23 -16.40 7.60 1.43
N LYS A 24 -15.17 7.94 1.84
CA LYS A 24 -14.13 8.53 0.98
C LYS A 24 -13.59 7.56 -0.07
N LEU A 25 -13.85 6.26 0.05
CA LEU A 25 -13.43 5.26 -0.93
C LEU A 25 -14.36 5.13 -2.13
N ARG A 26 -15.59 5.67 -2.06
CA ARG A 26 -16.58 5.55 -3.16
C ARG A 26 -16.03 5.99 -4.53
N PRO A 27 -15.30 7.11 -4.66
CA PRO A 27 -14.71 7.52 -5.95
C PRO A 27 -13.67 6.53 -6.48
N TRP A 28 -13.08 5.70 -5.62
CA TRP A 28 -12.02 4.76 -5.96
C TRP A 28 -12.53 3.37 -6.37
N PHE A 29 -13.82 3.07 -6.23
CA PHE A 29 -14.34 1.72 -6.46
C PHE A 29 -14.07 1.18 -7.87
N GLY A 30 -14.22 2.03 -8.89
CA GLY A 30 -13.90 1.64 -10.27
C GLY A 30 -12.42 1.27 -10.44
N TYR A 31 -11.53 2.11 -9.91
CA TYR A 31 -10.09 1.88 -9.95
C TYR A 31 -9.69 0.63 -9.16
N LEU A 32 -10.22 0.46 -7.95
CA LEU A 32 -9.95 -0.70 -7.09
C LEU A 32 -10.43 -2.00 -7.74
N LYS A 33 -11.59 -1.98 -8.41
CA LYS A 33 -12.09 -3.15 -9.14
C LYS A 33 -11.15 -3.54 -10.28
N ILE A 34 -10.65 -2.57 -11.05
CA ILE A 34 -9.68 -2.82 -12.14
C ILE A 34 -8.38 -3.37 -11.56
N LEU A 35 -7.85 -2.74 -10.50
CA LEU A 35 -6.62 -3.17 -9.86
C LEU A 35 -6.73 -4.61 -9.35
N ASP A 36 -7.80 -4.93 -8.61
CA ASP A 36 -8.07 -6.27 -8.08
C ASP A 36 -8.17 -7.30 -9.22
N SER A 37 -8.96 -7.00 -10.25
CA SER A 37 -9.14 -7.85 -11.44
C SER A 37 -7.86 -8.06 -12.25
N ALA A 38 -6.96 -7.07 -12.25
CA ALA A 38 -5.67 -7.18 -12.91
C ALA A 38 -4.72 -8.05 -12.07
N THR A 39 -4.66 -7.81 -10.75
CA THR A 39 -3.80 -8.59 -9.85
C THR A 39 -4.19 -10.05 -9.76
N SER A 40 -5.49 -10.39 -9.88
CA SER A 40 -5.95 -11.78 -9.88
C SER A 40 -5.49 -12.58 -11.10
N LYS A 41 -5.03 -11.90 -12.16
CA LYS A 41 -4.53 -12.53 -13.40
C LYS A 41 -3.01 -12.66 -13.42
N LEU A 42 -2.31 -12.02 -12.48
CA LEU A 42 -0.84 -12.07 -12.40
C LEU A 42 -0.40 -13.36 -11.69
N PRO A 43 0.82 -13.86 -12.01
CA PRO A 43 1.37 -15.00 -11.29
C PRO A 43 1.59 -14.66 -9.82
N ASN A 44 1.24 -15.61 -8.95
CA ASN A 44 1.52 -15.49 -7.52
C ASN A 44 3.02 -15.60 -7.25
N PHE A 45 3.56 -14.69 -6.44
CA PHE A 45 4.93 -14.77 -5.96
C PHE A 45 4.97 -15.38 -4.55
N LYS A 46 5.85 -16.36 -4.34
CA LYS A 46 6.16 -16.95 -3.04
C LYS A 46 7.65 -16.77 -2.75
N GLY A 47 7.98 -16.02 -1.71
CA GLY A 47 9.35 -15.77 -1.31
C GLY A 47 9.43 -14.59 -0.36
N THR A 48 10.64 -14.32 0.12
CA THR A 48 10.91 -13.14 0.93
C THR A 48 10.82 -11.89 0.05
N ILE A 49 10.05 -10.91 0.51
CA ILE A 49 9.93 -9.59 -0.11
C ILE A 49 10.27 -8.51 0.91
N PHE A 50 10.82 -7.41 0.42
CA PHE A 50 11.20 -6.26 1.20
C PHE A 50 10.29 -5.09 0.85
N ARG A 51 9.90 -4.34 1.88
CA ARG A 51 9.15 -3.10 1.70
C ARG A 51 9.95 -1.95 2.30
N ILE A 52 10.32 -1.03 1.43
CA ILE A 52 11.12 0.14 1.82
C ILE A 52 10.17 1.21 2.37
N ILE A 53 10.51 1.73 3.55
CA ILE A 53 9.75 2.79 4.22
C ILE A 53 10.75 3.89 4.60
N GLY A 54 10.54 5.10 4.09
CA GLY A 54 11.39 6.27 4.39
C GLY A 54 11.19 6.87 5.78
N LYS A 55 10.69 6.10 6.75
CA LYS A 55 10.45 6.51 8.14
C LYS A 55 10.73 5.34 9.06
N ASP A 56 11.26 5.63 10.25
CA ASP A 56 11.37 4.62 11.29
C ASP A 56 9.96 4.18 11.74
N VAL A 57 9.75 2.87 11.70
CA VAL A 57 8.50 2.20 12.07
C VAL A 57 8.73 1.09 13.09
N THR A 58 9.95 0.91 13.59
CA THR A 58 10.32 -0.16 14.52
C THR A 58 9.42 -0.20 15.75
N MET A 59 9.09 0.97 16.31
CA MET A 59 8.20 1.09 17.47
C MET A 59 6.72 0.78 17.18
N LYS A 60 6.32 0.67 15.91
CA LYS A 60 4.92 0.45 15.50
C LYS A 60 4.55 -1.03 15.32
N PHE A 61 5.53 -1.93 15.38
CA PHE A 61 5.31 -3.36 15.16
C PHE A 61 5.76 -4.14 16.38
N LYS A 62 4.79 -4.63 17.16
CA LYS A 62 5.08 -5.57 18.25
C LYS A 62 5.01 -7.00 17.75
N LYS A 63 5.97 -7.83 18.16
CA LYS A 63 6.00 -9.25 17.81
C LYS A 63 4.71 -9.92 18.32
N GLY A 64 4.03 -10.64 17.43
CA GLY A 64 2.77 -11.34 17.75
C GLY A 64 1.51 -10.50 17.58
N GLU A 65 1.63 -9.21 17.27
CA GLU A 65 0.47 -8.36 17.00
C GLU A 65 -0.13 -8.67 15.61
N ARG A 66 -1.47 -8.73 15.55
CA ARG A 66 -2.19 -8.79 14.27
C ARG A 66 -2.47 -7.39 13.79
N ILE A 67 -2.00 -7.07 12.58
CA ILE A 67 -2.15 -5.75 11.99
C ILE A 67 -2.93 -5.85 10.69
N THR A 68 -3.98 -5.04 10.57
CA THR A 68 -4.68 -4.86 9.29
C THR A 68 -3.97 -3.79 8.47
N TRP A 69 -3.42 -4.19 7.34
CA TRP A 69 -2.76 -3.27 6.43
C TRP A 69 -3.75 -2.72 5.40
N TRP A 70 -4.37 -1.57 5.70
CA TRP A 70 -5.45 -1.01 4.86
C TRP A 70 -5.02 -0.53 3.46
N GLY A 71 -3.74 -0.20 3.27
CA GLY A 71 -3.23 0.33 2.00
C GLY A 71 -2.68 -0.75 1.06
N ILE A 72 -2.49 -0.40 -0.20
CA ILE A 72 -1.71 -1.21 -1.15
C ILE A 72 -0.22 -1.12 -0.79
N SER A 73 0.46 -2.26 -0.81
CA SER A 73 1.89 -2.38 -0.51
C SER A 73 2.69 -2.67 -1.77
N SER A 74 3.58 -1.76 -2.13
CA SER A 74 4.65 -2.04 -3.10
C SER A 74 5.85 -2.67 -2.38
N CYS A 75 6.42 -3.70 -2.98
CA CYS A 75 7.53 -4.48 -2.43
C CYS A 75 8.54 -4.85 -3.53
N THR A 76 9.75 -5.21 -3.12
CA THR A 76 10.85 -5.65 -4.00
C THR A 76 11.43 -6.97 -3.49
N THR A 77 11.93 -7.80 -4.39
CA THR A 77 12.67 -9.03 -4.05
C THR A 77 14.16 -8.75 -3.76
N PHE A 78 14.63 -7.54 -4.06
CA PHE A 78 16.01 -7.14 -3.91
C PHE A 78 16.15 -6.05 -2.84
N PHE A 79 17.08 -6.27 -1.91
CA PHE A 79 17.53 -5.28 -0.94
C PHE A 79 19.02 -5.01 -1.24
N SER A 80 19.34 -3.75 -1.54
CA SER A 80 20.71 -3.28 -1.79
C SER A 80 21.40 -2.88 -0.50
#